data_AF-E1QLJ7-F1
#
_entry.id   AF-E1QLJ7-F1
#
_cell.length_a   1.000
_cell.length_b   1.000
_cell.length_c   1.000
_cell.angle_alpha   90.00
_cell.angle_beta   90.00
_cell.angle_gamma   90.00
#
_symmetry.space_group_name_H-M   'P 1'
#
loop_
_entity.id
_entity.type
_entity.pdbx_description
1 polymer ?
#
loop_
_entity_poly.entity_id
_entity_poly.type
_entity_poly.pdbx_seq_one_letter_code
_entity_poly.pdbx_strand_id
1 'polypeptide(L)'
;MTQTPPTPPRNGGAKTHSAATEGGTMLSRYQDVVVGSRSAWKLIYYEWCLLVGALPGALGLFLRKLFWPRMFGSCGRGVAIGARVVVRHPGRIHLGRNVVISEGCILDARNPQRHDPLILGDDVNLSNDVMISCKNGSVRIGERTGVGARTIIHSADDNPVVVGADAAIGPMCYIVGGGNYNIDRLDAPMSMQGVRRTGGVVIEDDVWLGANVTVLDGVRMGKGAVGAAGAVLTKDAPPLAICMGVPARVAAFRQ
;
A
#
# COMPACT_ATOMS: atom_id res chain seq x y z
N MET A 1 -7.15 -14.88 -46.13
CA MET A 1 -5.84 -14.64 -45.47
C MET A 1 -6.09 -14.51 -43.98
N THR A 2 -5.83 -15.58 -43.24
CA THR A 2 -5.97 -15.64 -41.77
C THR A 2 -4.88 -14.76 -41.14
N GLN A 3 -5.25 -13.57 -40.68
CA GLN A 3 -4.35 -12.73 -39.90
C GLN A 3 -4.12 -13.40 -38.55
N THR A 4 -2.89 -13.83 -38.32
CA THR A 4 -2.40 -14.23 -37.01
C THR A 4 -2.64 -13.09 -36.01
N PRO A 5 -3.19 -13.33 -34.82
CA PRO A 5 -3.39 -12.27 -33.85
C PRO A 5 -2.05 -11.61 -33.52
N PRO A 6 -2.00 -10.27 -33.37
CA PRO A 6 -0.76 -9.57 -33.09
C PRO A 6 -0.17 -10.07 -31.76
N THR A 7 1.08 -10.49 -31.81
CA THR A 7 1.86 -10.85 -30.62
C THR A 7 1.84 -9.67 -29.64
N PRO A 8 1.43 -9.86 -28.38
CA PRO A 8 1.35 -8.75 -27.44
C PRO A 8 2.74 -8.11 -27.29
N PRO A 9 2.83 -6.77 -27.21
CA PRO A 9 4.11 -6.09 -27.08
C PRO A 9 4.83 -6.57 -25.81
N ARG A 10 6.00 -7.17 -25.99
CA ARG A 10 6.98 -7.39 -24.93
C ARG A 10 7.61 -6.05 -24.59
N ASN A 11 7.00 -5.27 -23.71
CA ASN A 11 7.71 -4.24 -22.93
C ASN A 11 6.85 -3.68 -21.80
N GLY A 12 7.42 -3.66 -20.59
CA GLY A 12 6.92 -2.87 -19.46
C GLY A 12 6.35 -3.68 -18.29
N GLY A 13 7.22 -4.31 -17.49
CA GLY A 13 6.87 -4.95 -16.21
C GLY A 13 6.17 -6.30 -16.36
N ALA A 14 6.78 -7.37 -15.86
CA ALA A 14 6.06 -8.64 -15.73
C ALA A 14 4.80 -8.40 -14.90
N LYS A 15 3.61 -8.54 -15.52
CA LYS A 15 2.34 -8.51 -14.79
C LYS A 15 2.44 -9.53 -13.65
N THR A 16 1.94 -9.20 -12.46
CA THR A 16 2.00 -10.09 -11.28
C THR A 16 1.56 -11.53 -11.58
N HIS A 17 0.63 -11.70 -12.52
CA HIS A 17 0.22 -13.00 -13.04
C HIS A 17 1.40 -13.80 -13.60
N SER A 18 2.16 -13.27 -14.57
CA SER A 18 3.29 -14.01 -15.15
C SER A 18 4.38 -14.31 -14.12
N ALA A 19 4.64 -13.38 -13.19
CA ALA A 19 5.57 -13.64 -12.08
C ALA A 19 5.12 -14.80 -11.17
N ALA A 20 3.82 -15.08 -11.08
CA ALA A 20 3.25 -16.18 -10.30
C ALA A 20 3.04 -17.47 -11.11
N THR A 21 2.83 -17.39 -12.43
CA THR A 21 2.42 -18.52 -13.27
C THR A 21 3.46 -19.02 -14.26
N GLU A 22 4.45 -18.20 -14.62
CA GLU A 22 5.40 -18.46 -15.70
C GLU A 22 6.85 -18.43 -15.23
N GLY A 23 7.70 -19.31 -15.80
CA GLY A 23 9.13 -19.37 -15.52
C GLY A 23 9.52 -19.94 -14.15
N GLY A 24 10.67 -20.62 -14.05
CA GLY A 24 11.20 -21.15 -12.79
C GLY A 24 10.37 -22.27 -12.11
N THR A 25 10.88 -22.77 -10.98
CA THR A 25 10.21 -23.75 -10.11
C THR A 25 9.18 -23.09 -9.19
N MET A 26 8.26 -23.86 -8.58
CA MET A 26 7.28 -23.34 -7.62
C MET A 26 7.93 -22.58 -6.46
N LEU A 27 8.99 -23.15 -5.89
CA LEU A 27 9.79 -22.50 -4.84
C LEU A 27 10.33 -21.15 -5.31
N SER A 28 10.83 -21.11 -6.54
CA SER A 28 11.41 -19.91 -7.08
C SER A 28 10.37 -18.80 -7.25
N ARG A 29 9.15 -19.12 -7.68
CA ARG A 29 8.06 -18.15 -7.82
C ARG A 29 7.59 -17.64 -6.45
N TYR A 30 7.49 -18.54 -5.47
CA TYR A 30 7.18 -18.16 -4.11
C TYR A 30 8.19 -17.18 -3.52
N GLN A 31 9.49 -17.46 -3.69
CA GLN A 31 10.55 -16.55 -3.28
C GLN A 31 10.45 -15.16 -3.95
N ASP A 32 10.08 -15.10 -5.23
CA ASP A 32 10.00 -13.85 -5.98
C ASP A 32 8.74 -13.03 -5.69
N VAL A 33 7.62 -13.69 -5.38
CA VAL A 33 6.31 -13.04 -5.19
C VAL A 33 6.01 -12.78 -3.71
N VAL A 34 6.54 -13.60 -2.81
CA VAL A 34 6.23 -13.54 -1.37
C VAL A 34 7.42 -13.03 -0.57
N VAL A 35 8.59 -13.64 -0.71
CA VAL A 35 9.75 -13.30 0.13
C VAL A 35 10.51 -12.08 -0.41
N GLY A 36 10.55 -11.90 -1.73
CA GLY A 36 11.36 -10.87 -2.39
C GLY A 36 12.87 -11.14 -2.35
N SER A 37 13.29 -12.39 -2.12
CA SER A 37 14.70 -12.77 -2.08
C SER A 37 14.94 -14.24 -2.45
N ARG A 38 16.01 -14.48 -3.21
CA ARG A 38 16.53 -15.82 -3.55
C ARG A 38 17.34 -16.50 -2.42
N SER A 39 17.61 -15.79 -1.32
CA SER A 39 18.40 -16.32 -0.22
C SER A 39 17.64 -17.42 0.54
N ALA A 40 18.24 -18.61 0.62
CA ALA A 40 17.69 -19.73 1.40
C ALA A 40 17.52 -19.38 2.89
N TRP A 41 18.48 -18.66 3.46
CA TRP A 41 18.39 -18.19 4.85
C TRP A 41 17.20 -17.26 5.07
N LYS A 42 17.01 -16.26 4.19
CA LYS A 42 15.86 -15.33 4.31
C LYS A 42 14.52 -16.05 4.16
N LEU A 43 14.46 -17.04 3.29
CA LEU A 43 13.27 -17.90 3.16
C LEU A 43 12.99 -18.69 4.45
N ILE A 44 13.98 -19.43 4.96
CA ILE A 44 13.81 -20.23 6.19
C ILE A 44 13.41 -19.34 7.37
N TYR A 45 14.04 -18.17 7.50
CA TYR A 45 13.72 -17.21 8.54
C TYR A 45 12.31 -16.63 8.41
N TYR A 46 11.87 -16.35 7.18
CA TYR A 46 10.52 -15.91 6.89
C TYR A 46 9.49 -16.96 7.29
N GLU A 47 9.67 -18.21 6.86
CA GLU A 47 8.78 -19.33 7.23
C GLU A 47 8.73 -19.55 8.75
N TRP A 48 9.88 -19.49 9.42
CA TRP A 48 9.96 -19.57 10.88
C TRP A 48 9.11 -18.49 11.54
N CYS A 49 9.23 -17.24 11.08
CA CYS A 49 8.47 -16.13 11.63
C CYS A 49 6.96 -16.29 11.40
N LEU A 50 6.53 -16.81 10.24
CA LEU A 50 5.12 -17.11 9.99
C LEU A 50 4.60 -18.20 10.91
N LEU A 51 5.36 -19.28 11.09
CA LEU A 51 5.01 -20.40 11.94
C LEU A 51 4.81 -19.95 13.41
N VAL A 52 5.80 -19.27 14.00
CA VAL A 52 5.68 -18.78 15.39
C VAL A 52 4.71 -17.61 15.52
N GLY A 53 4.59 -16.81 14.47
CA GLY A 53 3.70 -15.65 14.42
C GLY A 53 2.22 -16.01 14.35
N ALA A 54 1.87 -17.24 13.99
CA ALA A 54 0.49 -17.75 13.99
C ALA A 54 -0.09 -17.95 15.40
N LEU A 55 0.75 -18.01 16.43
CA LEU A 55 0.29 -18.21 17.81
C LEU A 55 -0.57 -17.01 18.28
N PRO A 56 -1.73 -17.26 18.90
CA PRO A 56 -2.59 -16.21 19.43
C PRO A 56 -2.11 -15.71 20.80
N GLY A 57 -2.76 -14.66 21.29
CA GLY A 57 -2.58 -14.16 22.66
C GLY A 57 -1.21 -13.53 22.94
N ALA A 58 -0.90 -13.38 24.24
CA ALA A 58 0.30 -12.69 24.71
C ALA A 58 1.60 -13.38 24.28
N LEU A 59 1.63 -14.72 24.26
CA LEU A 59 2.79 -15.48 23.78
C LEU A 59 3.07 -15.17 22.31
N GLY A 60 2.04 -15.21 21.46
CA GLY A 60 2.18 -14.84 20.06
C GLY A 60 2.68 -13.40 19.86
N LEU A 61 2.13 -12.46 20.62
CA LEU A 61 2.56 -11.06 20.58
C LEU A 61 4.04 -10.92 20.97
N PHE A 62 4.47 -11.63 22.02
CA PHE A 62 5.87 -11.66 22.44
C PHE A 62 6.80 -12.25 21.37
N LEU A 63 6.42 -13.38 20.77
CA LEU A 63 7.23 -14.02 19.72
C LEU A 63 7.33 -13.15 18.46
N ARG A 64 6.24 -12.49 18.05
CA ARG A 64 6.27 -11.52 16.95
C ARG A 64 7.20 -10.36 17.28
N LYS A 65 7.12 -9.80 18.49
CA LYS A 65 8.04 -8.74 18.95
C LYS A 65 9.51 -9.17 18.96
N LEU A 66 9.81 -10.44 19.23
CA LEU A 66 11.18 -10.96 19.30
C LEU A 66 11.77 -11.27 17.92
N PHE A 67 10.99 -11.90 17.03
CA PHE A 67 11.50 -12.45 15.77
C PHE A 67 11.19 -11.56 14.57
N TRP A 68 9.98 -11.00 14.46
CA TRP A 68 9.60 -10.29 13.24
C TRP A 68 10.44 -9.05 12.92
N PRO A 69 10.97 -8.25 13.87
CA PRO A 69 11.79 -7.09 13.54
C PRO A 69 12.95 -7.37 12.57
N ARG A 70 13.54 -8.57 12.59
CA ARG A 70 14.69 -8.92 11.74
C ARG A 70 14.30 -9.30 10.30
N MET A 71 13.03 -9.55 9.99
CA MET A 71 12.61 -9.83 8.61
C MET A 71 12.48 -8.55 7.78
N PHE A 72 12.23 -7.42 8.45
CA PHE A 72 11.99 -6.13 7.80
C PHE A 72 13.29 -5.46 7.33
N GLY A 73 13.18 -4.56 6.35
CA GLY A 73 14.33 -3.76 5.88
C GLY A 73 14.87 -2.85 6.98
N SER A 74 13.98 -2.28 7.79
CA SER A 74 14.30 -1.67 9.08
C SER A 74 13.08 -1.74 10.01
N CYS A 75 13.33 -1.84 11.31
CA CYS A 75 12.26 -1.89 12.30
C CYS A 75 12.69 -1.14 13.56
N GLY A 76 11.96 -0.07 13.90
CA GLY A 76 12.21 0.73 15.09
C GLY A 76 11.88 -0.02 16.39
N ARG A 77 12.31 0.55 17.52
CA ARG A 77 11.96 0.02 18.84
C ARG A 77 10.48 0.24 19.12
N GLY A 78 9.88 -0.63 19.93
CA GLY A 78 8.49 -0.48 20.36
C GLY A 78 7.45 -0.93 19.35
N VAL A 79 7.85 -1.43 18.18
CA VAL A 79 6.92 -1.96 17.17
C VAL A 79 6.10 -3.13 17.73
N ALA A 80 4.79 -3.08 17.53
CA ALA A 80 3.84 -4.11 17.94
C ALA A 80 3.07 -4.62 16.72
N ILE A 81 3.03 -5.95 16.56
CA ILE A 81 2.41 -6.59 15.39
C ILE A 81 1.39 -7.63 15.87
N GLY A 82 0.15 -7.45 15.42
CA GLY A 82 -1.00 -8.29 15.69
C GLY A 82 -0.94 -9.65 15.01
N ALA A 83 -1.91 -10.49 15.30
CA ALA A 83 -2.03 -11.80 14.67
C ALA A 83 -2.54 -11.69 13.21
N ARG A 84 -2.27 -12.72 12.39
CA ARG A 84 -2.77 -12.82 11.00
C ARG A 84 -2.32 -11.69 10.06
N VAL A 85 -1.25 -10.98 10.41
CA VAL A 85 -0.65 -10.01 9.50
C VAL A 85 0.04 -10.75 8.35
N VAL A 86 -0.29 -10.37 7.11
CA VAL A 86 0.32 -10.91 5.90
C VAL A 86 1.40 -9.94 5.44
N VAL A 87 2.62 -10.45 5.27
CA VAL A 87 3.76 -9.63 4.83
C VAL A 87 4.35 -10.21 3.55
N ARG A 88 4.48 -9.39 2.51
CA ARG A 88 5.19 -9.72 1.28
C ARG A 88 6.34 -8.75 1.05
N HIS A 89 7.48 -9.31 0.67
CA HIS A 89 8.75 -8.59 0.47
C HIS A 89 9.17 -7.86 1.76
N PRO A 90 9.22 -8.55 2.92
CA PRO A 90 9.45 -7.92 4.21
C PRO A 90 10.72 -7.07 4.26
N GLY A 91 11.80 -7.51 3.59
CA GLY A 91 13.07 -6.78 3.51
C GLY A 91 13.01 -5.41 2.82
N ARG A 92 11.85 -5.03 2.28
CA ARG A 92 11.57 -3.74 1.61
C ARG A 92 10.53 -2.89 2.35
N ILE A 93 10.17 -3.31 3.54
CA ILE A 93 9.26 -2.62 4.45
C ILE A 93 10.10 -2.01 5.56
N HIS A 94 9.88 -0.73 5.82
CA HIS A 94 10.61 0.05 6.80
C HIS A 94 9.63 0.62 7.82
N LEU A 95 9.83 0.25 9.08
CA LEU A 95 8.97 0.65 10.20
C LEU A 95 9.76 1.57 11.14
N GLY A 96 9.16 2.72 11.46
CA GLY A 96 9.62 3.63 12.51
C GLY A 96 9.49 3.03 13.92
N ARG A 97 9.67 3.87 14.93
CA ARG A 97 9.47 3.53 16.35
C ARG A 97 7.98 3.46 16.66
N ASN A 98 7.61 2.61 17.61
CA ASN A 98 6.25 2.49 18.15
C ASN A 98 5.15 2.26 17.10
N VAL A 99 5.50 1.75 15.91
CA VAL A 99 4.49 1.41 14.91
C VAL A 99 3.62 0.27 15.42
N VAL A 100 2.30 0.45 15.35
CA VAL A 100 1.31 -0.57 15.70
C VAL A 100 0.66 -1.08 14.43
N ILE A 101 0.70 -2.39 14.23
CA ILE A 101 0.08 -3.06 13.08
C ILE A 101 -0.91 -4.07 13.64
N SER A 102 -2.20 -3.75 13.58
CA SER A 102 -3.25 -4.57 14.17
C SER A 102 -3.56 -5.82 13.34
N GLU A 103 -4.49 -6.64 13.81
CA GLU A 103 -4.76 -7.96 13.25
C GLU A 103 -5.22 -7.90 11.79
N GLY A 104 -4.79 -8.89 11.00
CA GLY A 104 -5.28 -9.07 9.62
C GLY A 104 -4.73 -8.08 8.61
N CYS A 105 -3.87 -7.15 9.00
CA CYS A 105 -3.25 -6.21 8.07
C CYS A 105 -2.45 -6.94 6.97
N ILE A 106 -2.48 -6.39 5.77
CA ILE A 106 -1.72 -6.89 4.61
C ILE A 106 -0.72 -5.82 4.21
N LEU A 107 0.58 -6.15 4.29
CA LEU A 107 1.68 -5.29 3.86
C LEU A 107 2.39 -5.93 2.68
N ASP A 108 2.27 -5.31 1.52
CA ASP A 108 2.78 -5.86 0.27
C ASP A 108 3.72 -4.86 -0.44
N ALA A 109 5.03 -5.09 -0.32
CA ALA A 109 6.09 -4.21 -0.81
C ALA A 109 6.69 -4.67 -2.16
N ARG A 110 5.85 -5.18 -3.06
CA ARG A 110 6.24 -5.68 -4.39
C ARG A 110 6.58 -4.56 -5.38
N ASN A 111 7.80 -4.02 -5.30
CA ASN A 111 8.36 -3.14 -6.33
C ASN A 111 9.83 -3.51 -6.63
N PRO A 112 10.14 -4.26 -7.70
CA PRO A 112 11.50 -4.69 -8.02
C PRO A 112 12.47 -3.53 -8.30
N GLN A 113 11.96 -2.36 -8.68
CA GLN A 113 12.77 -1.20 -9.10
C GLN A 113 13.12 -0.26 -7.94
N ARG A 114 12.47 -0.41 -6.78
CA ARG A 114 12.66 0.46 -5.63
C ARG A 114 13.05 -0.33 -4.39
N HIS A 115 14.03 0.18 -3.64
CA HIS A 115 14.51 -0.45 -2.42
C HIS A 115 13.56 -0.23 -1.23
N ASP A 116 12.92 0.94 -1.15
CA ASP A 116 12.11 1.42 -0.03
C ASP A 116 10.63 1.70 -0.41
N PRO A 117 9.91 0.76 -1.05
CA PRO A 117 8.54 1.00 -1.52
C PRO A 117 7.49 1.11 -0.42
N LEU A 118 7.75 0.66 0.82
CA LEU A 118 6.81 0.82 1.93
C LEU A 118 7.54 1.34 3.16
N ILE A 119 7.20 2.57 3.58
CA ILE A 119 7.77 3.22 4.77
C ILE A 119 6.64 3.72 5.65
N LEU A 120 6.68 3.35 6.93
CA LEU A 120 5.84 3.87 7.99
C LEU A 120 6.71 4.66 8.98
N GLY A 121 6.34 5.90 9.26
CA GLY A 121 7.01 6.78 10.22
C GLY A 121 6.83 6.33 11.68
N ASP A 122 7.38 7.11 12.60
CA ASP A 122 7.25 6.86 14.04
C ASP A 122 5.79 7.03 14.49
N ASP A 123 5.35 6.22 15.44
CA ASP A 123 4.02 6.31 16.07
C ASP A 123 2.84 6.16 15.08
N VAL A 124 3.06 5.50 13.93
CA VAL A 124 1.99 5.12 12.99
C VAL A 124 1.15 3.97 13.56
N ASN A 125 -0.17 4.07 13.46
CA ASN A 125 -1.10 3.01 13.86
C ASN A 125 -1.94 2.54 12.68
N LEU A 126 -1.81 1.26 12.31
CA LEU A 126 -2.69 0.58 11.36
C LEU A 126 -3.71 -0.26 12.14
N SER A 127 -4.99 0.09 12.00
CA SER A 127 -6.11 -0.66 12.56
C SER A 127 -6.35 -1.98 11.81
N ASN A 128 -7.28 -2.79 12.31
CA ASN A 128 -7.55 -4.12 11.78
C ASN A 128 -7.83 -4.13 10.27
N ASP A 129 -7.31 -5.15 9.60
CA ASP A 129 -7.55 -5.45 8.20
C ASP A 129 -7.20 -4.30 7.23
N VAL A 130 -6.27 -3.42 7.61
CA VAL A 130 -5.71 -2.41 6.70
C VAL A 130 -4.85 -3.11 5.65
N MET A 131 -5.06 -2.77 4.38
CA MET A 131 -4.27 -3.29 3.27
C MET A 131 -3.42 -2.18 2.66
N ILE A 132 -2.11 -2.37 2.64
CA ILE A 132 -1.16 -1.52 1.93
C ILE A 132 -0.48 -2.35 0.85
N SER A 133 -0.67 -1.98 -0.42
CA SER A 133 -0.13 -2.72 -1.56
C SER A 133 0.60 -1.82 -2.54
N CYS A 134 1.91 -2.02 -2.63
CA CYS A 134 2.81 -1.43 -3.62
C CYS A 134 3.04 -2.44 -4.75
N LYS A 135 2.45 -2.22 -5.94
CA LYS A 135 2.67 -3.05 -7.14
C LYS A 135 3.44 -2.24 -8.19
N ASN A 136 4.77 -2.23 -8.11
CA ASN A 136 5.62 -1.26 -8.83
C ASN A 136 5.34 0.20 -8.45
N GLY A 137 4.73 0.43 -7.28
CA GLY A 137 4.50 1.75 -6.71
C GLY A 137 5.27 1.92 -5.39
N SER A 138 4.91 2.95 -4.63
CA SER A 138 5.44 3.16 -3.28
C SER A 138 4.42 3.85 -2.38
N VAL A 139 4.38 3.46 -1.12
CA VAL A 139 3.56 4.08 -0.08
C VAL A 139 4.46 4.58 1.04
N ARG A 140 4.28 5.85 1.43
CA ARG A 140 4.95 6.46 2.58
C ARG A 140 3.89 7.07 3.49
N ILE A 141 3.92 6.71 4.78
CA ILE A 141 3.02 7.26 5.79
C ILE A 141 3.87 7.98 6.83
N GLY A 142 3.58 9.26 7.05
CA GLY A 142 4.25 10.12 8.01
C GLY A 142 3.97 9.71 9.45
N GLU A 143 4.75 10.29 10.36
CA GLU A 143 4.67 10.02 11.79
C GLU A 143 3.34 10.43 12.43
N ARG A 144 2.97 9.78 13.54
CA ARG A 144 1.73 10.04 14.31
C ARG A 144 0.43 9.94 13.49
N THR A 145 0.47 9.20 12.38
CA THR A 145 -0.70 9.02 11.51
C THR A 145 -1.46 7.74 11.86
N GLY A 146 -2.77 7.87 12.02
CA GLY A 146 -3.68 6.75 12.27
C GLY A 146 -4.43 6.34 11.00
N VAL A 147 -4.46 5.03 10.71
CA VAL A 147 -5.22 4.44 9.61
C VAL A 147 -6.31 3.53 10.16
N GLY A 148 -7.56 3.92 9.91
CA GLY A 148 -8.75 3.21 10.36
C GLY A 148 -8.95 1.85 9.69
N ALA A 149 -9.75 1.01 10.33
CA ALA A 149 -9.90 -0.40 9.95
C ALA A 149 -10.41 -0.56 8.51
N ARG A 150 -9.92 -1.61 7.83
CA ARG A 150 -10.33 -1.98 6.45
C ARG A 150 -10.07 -0.90 5.40
N THR A 151 -9.22 0.07 5.70
CA THR A 151 -8.73 1.04 4.71
C THR A 151 -7.74 0.36 3.77
N ILE A 152 -7.89 0.64 2.47
CA ILE A 152 -7.02 0.13 1.42
C ILE A 152 -6.21 1.29 0.87
N ILE A 153 -4.88 1.16 0.94
CA ILE A 153 -3.92 2.06 0.33
C ILE A 153 -3.18 1.31 -0.76
N HIS A 154 -3.42 1.71 -2.01
CA HIS A 154 -2.86 1.05 -3.17
C HIS A 154 -1.98 2.00 -3.97
N SER A 155 -0.78 1.54 -4.34
CA SER A 155 0.12 2.26 -5.23
C SER A 155 0.60 1.33 -6.34
N ALA A 156 0.42 1.73 -7.59
CA ALA A 156 0.80 0.94 -8.76
C ALA A 156 1.47 1.78 -9.87
N ASP A 157 2.36 1.13 -10.62
CA ASP A 157 2.94 1.64 -11.87
C ASP A 157 3.51 3.06 -11.78
N ASP A 158 4.40 3.29 -10.79
CA ASP A 158 5.05 4.57 -10.49
C ASP A 158 4.11 5.73 -10.08
N ASN A 159 2.90 5.42 -9.60
CA ASN A 159 2.01 6.40 -8.97
C ASN A 159 2.08 6.27 -7.43
N PRO A 160 2.94 7.03 -6.74
CA PRO A 160 3.16 6.89 -5.30
C PRO A 160 1.93 7.33 -4.48
N VAL A 161 1.76 6.78 -3.27
CA VAL A 161 0.86 7.36 -2.27
C VAL A 161 1.70 7.88 -1.12
N VAL A 162 1.59 9.19 -0.85
CA VAL A 162 2.27 9.85 0.26
C VAL A 162 1.22 10.39 1.21
N VAL A 163 1.29 9.99 2.48
CA VAL A 163 0.49 10.52 3.58
C VAL A 163 1.44 11.24 4.53
N GLY A 164 1.13 12.48 4.88
CA GLY A 164 1.89 13.32 5.78
C GLY A 164 1.83 12.86 7.23
N ALA A 165 2.40 13.69 8.11
CA ALA A 165 2.36 13.49 9.55
C ALA A 165 1.01 13.94 10.14
N ASP A 166 0.66 13.40 11.30
CA ASP A 166 -0.52 13.80 12.07
C ASP A 166 -1.85 13.64 11.30
N ALA A 167 -1.88 12.81 10.26
CA ALA A 167 -3.08 12.56 9.49
C ALA A 167 -4.00 11.56 10.21
N ALA A 168 -5.31 11.79 10.09
CA ALA A 168 -6.33 10.89 10.61
C ALA A 168 -7.11 10.29 9.44
N ILE A 169 -6.86 9.03 9.12
CA ILE A 169 -7.56 8.33 8.05
C ILE A 169 -8.66 7.46 8.66
N GLY A 170 -9.92 7.77 8.36
CA GLY A 170 -11.08 7.01 8.80
C GLY A 170 -11.09 5.56 8.31
N PRO A 171 -11.99 4.72 8.86
CA PRO A 171 -12.13 3.35 8.43
C PRO A 171 -12.70 3.27 7.01
N MET A 172 -12.41 2.16 6.32
CA MET A 172 -12.94 1.80 5.01
C MET A 172 -12.67 2.85 3.92
N CYS A 173 -11.60 3.64 4.08
CA CYS A 173 -11.15 4.55 3.03
C CYS A 173 -10.48 3.78 1.89
N TYR A 174 -10.56 4.33 0.69
CA TYR A 174 -9.85 3.83 -0.49
C TYR A 174 -8.94 4.92 -1.04
N ILE A 175 -7.63 4.75 -0.89
CA ILE A 175 -6.62 5.72 -1.33
C ILE A 175 -5.80 5.03 -2.41
N VAL A 176 -5.90 5.53 -3.64
CA VAL A 176 -5.34 4.84 -4.80
C VAL A 176 -4.45 5.75 -5.62
N GLY A 177 -3.14 5.46 -5.62
CA GLY A 177 -2.18 5.94 -6.62
C GLY A 177 -2.05 4.88 -7.73
N GLY A 178 -2.35 5.25 -8.96
CA GLY A 178 -2.54 4.34 -10.08
C GLY A 178 -4.00 3.90 -10.24
N GLY A 179 -4.25 2.92 -11.10
CA GLY A 179 -5.60 2.38 -11.34
C GLY A 179 -6.43 3.12 -12.40
N ASN A 180 -6.00 4.31 -12.81
CA ASN A 180 -6.49 4.92 -14.04
C ASN A 180 -5.82 4.25 -15.24
N TYR A 181 -6.55 3.48 -16.05
CA TYR A 181 -6.00 2.91 -17.28
C TYR A 181 -5.94 3.97 -18.38
N ASN A 182 -5.00 3.83 -19.32
CA ASN A 182 -5.10 4.57 -20.58
C ASN A 182 -6.37 4.12 -21.30
N ILE A 183 -7.09 5.06 -21.91
CA ILE A 183 -8.38 4.82 -22.58
C ILE A 183 -8.40 5.24 -24.05
N ASP A 184 -7.28 5.75 -24.55
CA ASP A 184 -7.19 6.36 -25.89
C ASP A 184 -7.24 5.32 -27.01
N ARG A 185 -6.92 4.06 -26.70
CA ARG A 185 -6.90 2.96 -27.68
C ARG A 185 -8.22 2.23 -27.70
N LEU A 186 -8.94 2.35 -28.80
CA LEU A 186 -10.17 1.58 -29.04
C LEU A 186 -9.91 0.21 -29.69
N ASP A 187 -8.68 -0.03 -30.16
CA ASP A 187 -8.24 -1.24 -30.87
C ASP A 187 -7.70 -2.34 -29.93
N ALA A 188 -7.63 -2.08 -28.62
CA ALA A 188 -7.09 -3.00 -27.64
C ALA A 188 -7.95 -3.08 -26.36
N PRO A 189 -8.16 -4.27 -25.78
CA PRO A 189 -8.73 -4.45 -24.46
C PRO A 189 -8.08 -3.58 -23.38
N MET A 190 -8.88 -3.05 -22.44
CA MET A 190 -8.45 -2.16 -21.34
C MET A 190 -7.23 -2.71 -20.58
N SER A 191 -7.21 -4.01 -20.31
CA SER A 191 -6.11 -4.69 -19.59
C SER A 191 -4.75 -4.61 -20.29
N MET A 192 -4.70 -4.23 -21.57
CA MET A 192 -3.49 -4.09 -22.37
C MET A 192 -3.12 -2.63 -22.66
N GLN A 193 -3.92 -1.68 -22.20
CA GLN A 193 -3.67 -0.26 -22.44
C GLN A 193 -2.67 0.36 -21.45
N GLY A 194 -2.38 -0.33 -20.35
CA GLY A 194 -1.46 0.13 -19.31
C GLY A 194 -2.11 1.14 -18.36
N VAL A 195 -1.42 1.43 -17.25
CA VAL A 195 -1.86 2.39 -16.25
C VAL A 195 -1.29 3.76 -16.58
N ARG A 196 -2.14 4.78 -16.48
CA ARG A 196 -1.79 6.18 -16.64
C ARG A 196 -0.96 6.63 -15.44
N ARG A 197 0.10 7.39 -15.71
CA ARG A 197 0.93 8.01 -14.68
C ARG A 197 0.39 9.41 -14.40
N THR A 198 -0.46 9.57 -13.39
CA THR A 198 -0.98 10.89 -12.97
C THR A 198 -0.27 11.46 -11.75
N GLY A 199 0.79 10.81 -11.28
CA GLY A 199 1.64 11.31 -10.20
C GLY A 199 1.24 10.80 -8.82
N GLY A 200 0.25 9.91 -8.72
CA GLY A 200 -0.15 9.32 -7.45
C GLY A 200 -1.01 10.23 -6.58
N VAL A 201 -1.07 9.91 -5.28
CA VAL A 201 -1.85 10.64 -4.29
C VAL A 201 -0.91 11.29 -3.28
N VAL A 202 -1.19 12.55 -2.95
CA VAL A 202 -0.51 13.26 -1.86
C VAL A 202 -1.55 13.72 -0.85
N ILE A 203 -1.46 13.19 0.37
CA ILE A 203 -2.20 13.67 1.52
C ILE A 203 -1.18 14.37 2.41
N GLU A 204 -1.29 15.69 2.58
CA GLU A 204 -0.36 16.47 3.40
C GLU A 204 -0.64 16.28 4.90
N ASP A 205 0.12 17.01 5.74
CA ASP A 205 0.04 16.90 7.19
C ASP A 205 -1.34 17.34 7.73
N ASP A 206 -1.73 16.82 8.90
CA ASP A 206 -2.96 17.21 9.61
C ASP A 206 -4.26 17.03 8.78
N VAL A 207 -4.24 16.20 7.73
CA VAL A 207 -5.43 15.90 6.93
C VAL A 207 -6.31 14.89 7.67
N TRP A 208 -7.61 15.16 7.68
CA TRP A 208 -8.61 14.21 8.17
C TRP A 208 -9.47 13.66 7.03
N LEU A 209 -9.47 12.34 6.85
CA LEU A 209 -10.45 11.66 6.00
C LEU A 209 -11.49 10.99 6.90
N GLY A 210 -12.77 11.34 6.72
CA GLY A 210 -13.88 10.64 7.34
C GLY A 210 -13.98 9.19 6.85
N ALA A 211 -14.89 8.41 7.44
CA ALA A 211 -15.12 7.03 7.02
C ALA A 211 -15.57 6.95 5.54
N ASN A 212 -15.19 5.88 4.84
CA ASN A 212 -15.56 5.62 3.44
C ASN A 212 -15.14 6.72 2.44
N VAL A 213 -14.10 7.51 2.74
CA VAL A 213 -13.57 8.46 1.75
C VAL A 213 -12.77 7.73 0.68
N THR A 214 -13.00 8.09 -0.58
CA THR A 214 -12.18 7.65 -1.72
C THR A 214 -11.32 8.81 -2.21
N VAL A 215 -10.01 8.60 -2.32
CA VAL A 215 -9.06 9.56 -2.90
C VAL A 215 -8.50 8.94 -4.17
N LEU A 216 -8.83 9.55 -5.32
CA LEU A 216 -8.42 9.04 -6.62
C LEU A 216 -7.00 9.49 -7.00
N ASP A 217 -6.40 8.73 -7.91
CA ASP A 217 -5.07 8.97 -8.45
C ASP A 217 -4.95 10.37 -9.07
N GLY A 218 -3.82 11.04 -8.79
CA GLY A 218 -3.54 12.42 -9.17
C GLY A 218 -4.03 13.48 -8.18
N VAL A 219 -4.71 13.11 -7.09
CA VAL A 219 -5.25 14.08 -6.12
C VAL A 219 -4.25 14.44 -5.04
N ARG A 220 -4.15 15.74 -4.76
CA ARG A 220 -3.50 16.33 -3.58
C ARG A 220 -4.52 16.87 -2.58
N MET A 221 -4.44 16.42 -1.33
CA MET A 221 -5.11 17.01 -0.17
C MET A 221 -4.13 17.95 0.55
N GLY A 222 -4.39 19.25 0.50
CA GLY A 222 -3.55 20.25 1.16
C GLY A 222 -3.59 20.14 2.69
N LYS A 223 -2.55 20.65 3.35
CA LYS A 223 -2.39 20.58 4.81
C LYS A 223 -3.66 20.98 5.55
N GLY A 224 -4.09 20.16 6.50
CA GLY A 224 -5.27 20.41 7.29
C GLY A 224 -6.60 20.24 6.55
N ALA A 225 -6.63 19.80 5.29
CA ALA A 225 -7.89 19.56 4.58
C ALA A 225 -8.68 18.41 5.22
N VAL A 226 -10.00 18.43 5.00
CA VAL A 226 -10.95 17.43 5.50
C VAL A 226 -11.70 16.82 4.32
N GLY A 227 -11.67 15.50 4.18
CA GLY A 227 -12.63 14.76 3.38
C GLY A 227 -13.79 14.30 4.27
N ALA A 228 -14.99 14.85 4.11
CA ALA A 228 -16.15 14.39 4.85
C ALA A 228 -16.47 12.92 4.53
N ALA A 229 -17.13 12.22 5.47
CA ALA A 229 -17.46 10.81 5.29
C ALA A 229 -18.19 10.54 3.96
N GLY A 230 -17.76 9.48 3.25
CA GLY A 230 -18.32 9.09 1.96
C GLY A 230 -17.92 9.98 0.77
N ALA A 231 -17.05 10.98 0.95
CA ALA A 231 -16.61 11.83 -0.14
C ALA A 231 -15.75 11.07 -1.17
N VAL A 232 -15.89 11.40 -2.45
CA VAL A 232 -15.04 10.90 -3.53
C VAL A 232 -14.23 12.06 -4.10
N LEU A 233 -12.97 12.14 -3.72
CA LEU A 233 -12.06 13.21 -4.10
C LEU A 233 -11.49 12.92 -5.48
N THR A 234 -11.84 13.76 -6.45
CA THR A 234 -11.43 13.63 -7.86
C THR A 234 -10.56 14.79 -8.34
N LYS A 235 -10.29 15.77 -7.46
CA LYS A 235 -9.51 16.97 -7.71
C LYS A 235 -8.81 17.39 -6.42
N ASP A 236 -7.76 18.16 -6.56
CA ASP A 236 -7.01 18.71 -5.42
C ASP A 236 -7.92 19.51 -4.49
N ALA A 237 -7.67 19.36 -3.18
CA ALA A 237 -8.26 20.19 -2.15
C ALA A 237 -7.21 21.18 -1.63
N PRO A 238 -7.51 22.49 -1.59
CA PRO A 238 -6.63 23.46 -0.96
C PRO A 238 -6.41 23.17 0.55
N PRO A 239 -5.35 23.72 1.16
CA PRO A 239 -5.17 23.64 2.61
C PRO A 239 -6.42 24.10 3.37
N LEU A 240 -6.70 23.45 4.50
CA LEU A 240 -7.85 23.71 5.38
C LEU A 240 -9.23 23.52 4.75
N ALA A 241 -9.33 23.13 3.48
CA ALA A 241 -10.62 22.94 2.81
C ALA A 241 -11.37 21.74 3.39
N ILE A 242 -12.69 21.88 3.54
CA ILE A 242 -13.60 20.81 3.90
C ILE A 242 -14.34 20.38 2.63
N CYS A 243 -14.05 19.19 2.14
CA CYS A 243 -14.59 18.63 0.90
C CYS A 243 -15.64 17.55 1.20
N MET A 244 -16.78 17.60 0.50
CA MET A 244 -17.84 16.60 0.65
C MET A 244 -18.55 16.30 -0.68
N GLY A 245 -19.18 15.12 -0.76
CA GLY A 245 -20.00 14.69 -1.90
C GLY A 245 -19.31 13.77 -2.91
N VAL A 246 -20.05 13.40 -3.95
CA VAL A 246 -19.62 12.51 -5.04
C VAL A 246 -20.03 13.12 -6.39
N PRO A 247 -19.09 13.66 -7.18
CA PRO A 247 -17.69 13.96 -6.81
C PRO A 247 -17.61 15.07 -5.76
N ALA A 248 -16.57 15.03 -4.93
CA ALA A 248 -16.44 15.97 -3.83
C ALA A 248 -16.19 17.41 -4.31
N ARG A 249 -16.71 18.36 -3.54
CA ARG A 249 -16.52 19.81 -3.71
C ARG A 249 -16.15 20.43 -2.39
N VAL A 250 -15.41 21.54 -2.44
CA VAL A 250 -15.15 22.38 -1.25
C VAL A 250 -16.48 22.95 -0.78
N ALA A 251 -16.85 22.63 0.46
CA ALA A 251 -18.06 23.12 1.12
C ALA A 251 -17.77 24.25 2.11
N ALA A 252 -16.60 24.21 2.76
CA ALA A 252 -16.15 25.20 3.72
C ALA A 252 -14.62 25.15 3.88
N PHE A 253 -14.08 26.01 4.74
CA PHE A 253 -12.72 25.95 5.24
C PHE A 253 -12.76 25.87 6.77
N ARG A 254 -11.80 25.16 7.38
CA ARG A 254 -11.63 25.11 8.84
C ARG A 254 -11.38 26.52 9.39
N GLN A 255 -11.93 26.80 10.57
CA GLN A 255 -11.75 28.05 11.32
C GLN A 255 -10.82 27.84 12.51
#